data_AF-A0A382Z1C2-F1
#
_entry.id   AF-A0A382Z1C2-F1
#
_cell.length_a   1.000
_cell.length_b   1.000
_cell.length_c   1.000
_cell.angle_alpha   90.00
_cell.angle_beta   90.00
_cell.angle_gamma   90.00
#
_symmetry.space_group_name_H-M   'P 1'
#
loop_
_entity.id
_entity.type
_entity.pdbx_description
1 polymer ?
#
loop_
_entity_poly.entity_id
_entity_poly.type
_entity_poly.pdbx_seq_one_letter_code
_entity_poly.pdbx_strand_id
1 'polypeptide(L)'
;MDAEVVVVVSNRNKSYILERARHHNIPDVFVSQKGKTRDEFDREITATLLQHGADLVLLIGFMRILSAEFCQKWHDRILNVHPSLLPKYAGGMDNDIHEEVLRNGDVETGCTIHFVTEEV
;
A
#
# COMPACT_ATOMS: atom_id res chain seq x y z
N MET A 1 -3.85 18.27 11.79
CA MET A 1 -4.21 17.96 10.40
C MET A 1 -5.57 17.33 10.46
N ASP A 2 -6.53 17.88 9.74
CA ASP A 2 -7.85 17.27 9.59
C ASP A 2 -7.77 16.34 8.39
N ALA A 3 -7.89 15.04 8.62
CA ALA A 3 -7.84 14.02 7.58
C ALA A 3 -8.90 12.96 7.86
N GLU A 4 -9.47 12.41 6.79
CA GLU A 4 -10.52 11.40 6.85
C GLU A 4 -10.15 10.23 5.94
N VAL A 5 -10.48 9.01 6.39
CA VAL A 5 -10.32 7.81 5.57
C VAL A 5 -11.59 7.66 4.72
N VAL A 6 -11.51 8.07 3.46
CA VAL A 6 -12.67 8.10 2.55
C VAL A 6 -12.98 6.76 1.88
N VAL A 7 -11.99 5.87 1.78
CA VAL A 7 -12.16 4.51 1.24
C VAL A 7 -11.00 3.60 1.66
N VAL A 8 -11.29 2.31 1.83
CA VAL A 8 -10.29 1.25 1.96
C VAL A 8 -10.42 0.31 0.77
N VAL A 9 -9.33 0.12 0.03
CA VAL A 9 -9.30 -0.72 -1.17
C VAL A 9 -8.36 -1.91 -0.93
N SER A 10 -8.76 -3.10 -1.37
CA SER A 10 -7.92 -4.30 -1.28
C SER A 10 -8.08 -5.19 -2.50
N ASN A 11 -6.98 -5.84 -2.91
CA ASN A 11 -6.99 -6.89 -3.94
C ASN A 11 -7.25 -8.29 -3.38
N ARG A 12 -7.57 -8.40 -2.08
CA ARG A 12 -7.91 -9.65 -1.39
C ARG A 12 -9.30 -9.51 -0.76
N ASN A 13 -10.29 -10.22 -1.31
CA ASN A 13 -11.70 -10.10 -0.89
C ASN A 13 -11.96 -10.48 0.57
N LYS A 14 -11.11 -11.35 1.15
CA LYS A 14 -11.17 -11.80 2.55
C LYS A 14 -10.08 -11.16 3.42
N SER A 15 -9.59 -9.97 3.05
CA SER A 15 -8.61 -9.27 3.88
C SER A 15 -9.27 -8.62 5.09
N TYR A 16 -8.60 -8.72 6.23
CA TYR A 16 -9.09 -8.15 7.49
C TYR A 16 -9.21 -6.62 7.46
N ILE A 17 -8.46 -5.93 6.59
CA ILE A 17 -8.56 -4.49 6.42
C ILE A 17 -9.94 -4.05 5.91
N LEU A 18 -10.58 -4.85 5.04
CA LEU A 18 -11.96 -4.60 4.58
C LEU A 18 -12.97 -4.81 5.71
N GLU A 19 -12.74 -5.81 6.57
CA GLU A 19 -13.58 -6.00 7.77
C GLU A 19 -13.48 -4.81 8.74
N ARG A 20 -12.26 -4.30 8.96
CA ARG A 20 -12.04 -3.09 9.78
C ARG A 20 -12.75 -1.88 9.18
N ALA A 21 -12.62 -1.66 7.87
CA ALA A 21 -13.31 -0.56 7.19
C ALA A 21 -14.84 -0.61 7.41
N ARG A 22 -15.44 -1.80 7.22
CA ARG A 22 -16.87 -2.02 7.49
C ARG A 22 -17.26 -1.72 8.94
N HIS A 23 -16.48 -2.18 9.91
CA HIS A 23 -16.75 -1.92 11.32
C HIS A 23 -16.70 -0.43 11.69
N HIS A 24 -15.94 0.36 10.94
CA HIS A 24 -15.83 1.81 11.12
C HIS A 24 -16.76 2.61 10.19
N ASN A 25 -17.66 1.96 9.45
CA ASN A 25 -18.54 2.58 8.45
C ASN A 25 -17.77 3.36 7.36
N ILE A 26 -16.59 2.88 7.01
CA ILE A 26 -15.77 3.41 5.91
C ILE A 26 -16.05 2.57 4.67
N PRO A 27 -16.23 3.17 3.48
CA PRO A 27 -16.37 2.44 2.23
C PRO A 27 -15.24 1.42 2.03
N ASP A 28 -15.59 0.16 1.83
CA ASP A 28 -14.65 -0.93 1.60
C ASP A 28 -14.83 -1.51 0.19
N VAL A 29 -13.78 -1.47 -0.62
CA VAL A 29 -13.85 -1.89 -2.03
C VAL A 29 -12.86 -3.02 -2.28
N PHE A 30 -13.39 -4.16 -2.71
CA PHE A 30 -12.57 -5.23 -3.27
C PHE A 30 -12.41 -5.02 -4.78
N VAL A 31 -11.16 -4.94 -5.23
CA VAL A 31 -10.81 -4.89 -6.66
C VAL A 31 -10.06 -6.16 -7.01
N SER A 32 -10.66 -7.03 -7.83
CA SER A 32 -9.99 -8.27 -8.26
C SER A 32 -8.88 -7.96 -9.27
N GLN A 33 -7.70 -8.53 -9.07
CA GLN A 33 -6.60 -8.51 -10.05
C GLN A 33 -6.68 -9.62 -11.10
N LYS A 34 -7.63 -10.55 -10.96
CA LYS A 34 -7.72 -11.73 -11.83
C LYS A 34 -8.00 -11.31 -13.27
N GLY A 35 -7.13 -11.75 -14.19
CA GLY A 35 -7.29 -11.51 -15.62
C GLY A 35 -6.95 -10.09 -16.08
N LYS A 36 -6.30 -9.29 -15.24
CA LYS A 36 -5.90 -7.91 -15.55
C LYS A 36 -4.38 -7.81 -15.61
N THR A 37 -3.89 -7.00 -16.54
CA THR A 37 -2.51 -6.51 -16.53
C THR A 37 -2.29 -5.60 -15.32
N ARG A 38 -1.01 -5.24 -15.08
CA ARG A 38 -0.67 -4.32 -14.00
C ARG A 38 -1.41 -2.99 -14.17
N ASP A 39 -1.29 -2.41 -15.35
CA ASP A 39 -1.83 -1.09 -15.68
C ASP A 39 -3.37 -1.06 -15.65
N GLU A 40 -4.04 -2.11 -16.16
CA GLU A 40 -5.51 -2.20 -16.10
C GLU A 40 -6.02 -2.21 -14.66
N PHE A 41 -5.41 -3.01 -13.79
CA PHE A 41 -5.79 -3.06 -12.39
C PHE A 41 -5.50 -1.72 -11.69
N ASP A 42 -4.34 -1.11 -11.92
CA ASP A 42 -3.96 0.13 -11.25
C ASP A 42 -4.83 1.32 -11.68
N ARG A 43 -5.28 1.34 -12.95
CA ARG A 43 -6.29 2.31 -13.42
C ARG A 43 -7.63 2.14 -12.72
N GLU A 44 -8.06 0.90 -12.47
CA GLU A 44 -9.29 0.62 -11.72
C GLU A 44 -9.18 1.03 -10.25
N ILE A 45 -8.02 0.80 -9.62
CA ILE A 45 -7.73 1.32 -8.28
C ILE A 45 -7.79 2.84 -8.29
N THR A 46 -7.12 3.50 -9.25
CA THR A 46 -7.15 4.96 -9.37
C THR A 46 -8.56 5.50 -9.56
N ALA A 47 -9.37 4.89 -10.43
CA ALA A 47 -10.75 5.29 -10.64
C ALA A 47 -11.58 5.15 -9.36
N THR A 48 -11.40 4.05 -8.62
CA THR A 48 -12.06 3.81 -7.32
C THR A 48 -11.69 4.89 -6.30
N LEU A 49 -10.41 5.20 -6.18
CA LEU A 49 -9.90 6.23 -5.25
C LEU A 49 -10.47 7.61 -5.58
N LEU A 50 -10.45 8.00 -6.86
CA LEU A 50 -10.99 9.28 -7.32
C LEU A 50 -12.50 9.39 -7.12
N GLN A 51 -13.26 8.30 -7.33
CA GLN A 51 -14.70 8.26 -7.09
C GLN A 51 -15.06 8.56 -5.63
N HIS A 52 -14.19 8.21 -4.68
CA HIS A 52 -14.37 8.47 -3.26
C HIS A 52 -13.69 9.77 -2.79
N GLY A 53 -13.14 10.58 -3.71
CA GLY A 53 -12.52 11.86 -3.37
C GLY A 53 -11.19 11.74 -2.63
N ALA A 54 -10.42 10.68 -2.87
CA ALA A 54 -9.11 10.52 -2.23
C ALA A 54 -8.08 11.53 -2.78
N ASP A 55 -7.44 12.27 -1.87
CA ASP A 55 -6.34 13.19 -2.18
C ASP A 55 -4.95 12.60 -1.87
N LEU A 56 -4.89 11.55 -1.04
CA LEU A 56 -3.67 10.87 -0.58
C LEU A 56 -3.90 9.36 -0.56
N VAL A 57 -2.92 8.60 -1.03
CA VAL A 57 -2.91 7.13 -1.01
C VAL A 57 -1.93 6.63 0.04
N LEU A 58 -2.41 5.76 0.93
CA LEU A 58 -1.57 5.08 1.92
C LEU A 58 -1.50 3.59 1.57
N LEU A 59 -0.31 3.11 1.21
CA LEU A 59 -0.04 1.70 1.00
C LEU A 59 0.27 1.05 2.35
N ILE A 60 -0.70 0.31 2.87
CA ILE A 60 -0.60 -0.38 4.16
C ILE A 60 -0.64 -1.88 3.90
N GLY A 61 0.54 -2.50 3.80
CA GLY A 61 0.64 -3.92 3.49
C GLY A 61 0.20 -4.28 2.06
N PHE A 62 0.36 -3.35 1.11
CA PHE A 62 -0.01 -3.57 -0.29
C PHE A 62 1.09 -4.32 -1.04
N MET A 63 1.00 -5.66 -1.04
CA MET A 63 2.04 -6.58 -1.54
C MET A 63 2.08 -6.69 -3.07
N ARG A 64 2.19 -5.56 -3.77
CA ARG A 64 2.26 -5.51 -5.23
C ARG A 64 3.01 -4.29 -5.73
N ILE A 65 3.87 -4.50 -6.73
CA ILE A 65 4.55 -3.43 -7.47
C ILE A 65 3.52 -2.66 -8.31
N LEU A 66 3.50 -1.35 -8.13
CA LEU A 66 2.65 -0.42 -8.87
C LEU A 66 3.22 -0.13 -10.26
N SER A 67 2.37 0.21 -11.21
CA SER A 67 2.73 0.70 -12.53
C SER A 67 3.30 2.11 -12.46
N ALA A 68 4.13 2.46 -13.45
CA ALA A 68 4.64 3.82 -13.58
C ALA A 68 3.50 4.84 -13.71
N GLU A 69 2.44 4.51 -14.46
CA GLU A 69 1.26 5.37 -14.61
C GLU A 69 0.60 5.68 -13.25
N PHE A 70 0.48 4.69 -12.36
CA PHE A 70 -0.05 4.90 -11.02
C PHE A 70 0.84 5.81 -10.19
N CYS A 71 2.15 5.54 -10.16
CA CYS A 71 3.12 6.35 -9.42
C CYS A 71 3.14 7.81 -9.91
N GLN A 72 3.06 8.04 -11.23
CA GLN A 72 2.97 9.37 -11.82
C GLN A 72 1.67 10.07 -11.46
N LYS A 73 0.53 9.37 -11.53
CA LYS A 73 -0.79 9.95 -11.22
C LYS A 73 -0.89 10.42 -9.77
N TRP A 74 -0.28 9.68 -8.86
CA TRP A 74 -0.28 9.93 -7.42
C TRP A 74 1.04 10.52 -6.90
N HIS A 75 1.87 11.08 -7.78
CA HIS A 75 3.13 11.71 -7.39
C HIS A 75 2.94 12.70 -6.23
N ASP A 76 3.86 12.64 -5.26
CA ASP A 76 3.81 13.36 -3.97
C ASP A 76 2.54 13.14 -3.12
N ARG A 77 1.72 12.15 -3.48
CA ARG A 77 0.42 11.83 -2.86
C ARG A 77 0.25 10.33 -2.65
N ILE A 78 1.35 9.60 -2.58
CA ILE A 78 1.39 8.18 -2.25
C ILE A 78 2.48 7.91 -1.22
N LEU A 79 2.09 7.34 -0.09
CA LEU A 79 3.00 6.96 0.99
C LEU A 79 2.94 5.45 1.20
N ASN A 80 4.08 4.85 1.52
CA ASN A 80 4.19 3.45 1.92
C ASN A 80 4.83 3.33 3.29
N VAL A 81 4.39 2.32 4.05
CA VAL A 81 5.03 1.91 5.30
C VAL A 81 5.87 0.67 5.03
N HIS A 82 7.19 0.78 5.22
CA HIS A 82 8.13 -0.33 5.08
C HIS A 82 8.62 -0.81 6.46
N PRO A 83 8.66 -2.12 6.76
CA PRO A 83 8.98 -2.62 8.11
C PRO A 83 10.50 -2.76 8.34
N SER A 84 11.26 -1.75 7.91
CA SER A 84 12.68 -1.59 8.25
C SER A 84 13.05 -0.12 8.34
N LEU A 85 14.26 0.16 8.87
CA LEU A 85 14.89 1.48 8.79
C LEU A 85 15.60 1.60 7.43
N LEU A 86 14.88 2.10 6.41
CA LEU A 86 15.43 2.27 5.06
C LEU A 86 16.72 3.14 5.08
N PRO A 87 17.73 2.83 4.24
CA PRO A 87 17.70 1.89 3.11
C PRO A 87 17.93 0.42 3.48
N LYS A 88 18.10 0.09 4.78
CA LYS A 88 18.33 -1.31 5.20
C LYS A 88 17.11 -2.17 4.85
N TYR A 89 17.34 -3.36 4.29
CA TYR A 89 16.29 -4.29 3.87
C TYR A 89 15.30 -3.75 2.82
N ALA A 90 15.69 -2.73 2.04
CA ALA A 90 14.91 -2.30 0.89
C ALA A 90 14.61 -3.47 -0.07
N GLY A 91 13.41 -3.50 -0.63
CA GLY A 91 12.94 -4.59 -1.49
C GLY A 91 12.50 -5.86 -0.75
N GLY A 92 12.71 -5.95 0.57
CA GLY A 92 12.12 -6.99 1.40
C GLY A 92 10.60 -6.84 1.54
N MET A 93 9.92 -7.91 1.94
CA MET A 93 8.47 -7.90 2.11
C MET A 93 8.07 -8.53 3.44
N ASP A 94 7.20 -7.83 4.18
CA ASP A 94 6.46 -8.37 5.34
C ASP A 94 7.39 -9.11 6.35
N ASN A 95 7.08 -10.37 6.69
CA ASN A 95 7.83 -11.16 7.66
C ASN A 95 9.26 -11.50 7.22
N ASP A 96 9.57 -11.49 5.92
CA ASP A 96 10.90 -11.84 5.43
C ASP A 96 11.96 -10.86 5.98
N ILE A 97 11.56 -9.59 6.16
CA ILE A 97 12.42 -8.56 6.75
C ILE A 97 12.69 -8.86 8.22
N HIS A 98 11.67 -9.26 8.98
CA HIS A 98 11.83 -9.60 10.39
C HIS A 98 12.71 -10.85 10.57
N GLU A 99 12.56 -11.86 9.71
CA GLU A 99 13.44 -13.03 9.70
C GLU A 99 14.90 -12.65 9.40
N GLU A 100 15.10 -11.72 8.47
CA GLU A 100 16.43 -11.26 8.10
C GLU A 100 17.11 -10.41 9.19
N VAL A 101 16.35 -9.54 9.88
CA VAL A 101 16.81 -8.80 11.07
C VAL A 101 17.35 -9.78 12.12
N LEU A 102 16.57 -10.84 12.42
CA LEU A 102 16.98 -11.86 13.39
C LEU A 102 18.20 -12.64 12.92
N ARG A 103 18.22 -13.07 11.65
CA ARG A 103 19.33 -13.81 11.05
C ARG A 103 20.64 -13.03 11.09
N ASN A 104 20.57 -11.73 10.86
CA ASN A 104 21.75 -10.86 10.84
C ASN A 104 22.20 -10.43 12.25
N GLY A 105 21.45 -10.80 13.30
CA GLY A 105 21.78 -10.45 14.68
C GLY A 105 21.64 -8.95 14.95
N ASP A 106 20.76 -8.28 14.24
CA ASP A 106 20.50 -6.86 14.42
C ASP A 106 19.98 -6.57 15.81
N VAL A 107 20.56 -5.54 16.46
CA VAL A 107 20.12 -5.08 17.78
C VAL A 107 18.98 -4.05 17.71
N GLU A 108 18.71 -3.52 16.52
CA GLU A 108 17.68 -2.51 16.27
C GLU A 108 17.03 -2.74 14.90
N THR A 109 15.71 -2.55 14.84
CA THR A 109 14.92 -2.45 13.62
C THR A 109 13.77 -1.46 13.85
N GLY A 110 13.00 -1.16 12.82
CA GLY A 110 11.90 -0.20 12.90
C GLY A 110 11.06 -0.18 11.64
N CYS A 111 10.43 0.96 11.37
CA CYS A 111 9.68 1.18 10.15
C CYS A 111 9.99 2.55 9.55
N THR A 112 9.87 2.65 8.23
CA THR A 112 10.01 3.90 7.48
C THR A 112 8.70 4.19 6.75
N ILE A 113 8.21 5.42 6.89
CA ILE A 113 7.19 5.99 6.00
C ILE A 113 7.92 6.78 4.93
N HIS A 114 7.65 6.49 3.66
CA HIS A 114 8.28 7.17 2.53
C HIS A 114 7.30 7.42 1.40
N PHE A 115 7.59 8.42 0.57
CA PHE A 115 6.91 8.58 -0.71
C PHE A 115 7.26 7.44 -1.65
N VAL A 116 6.27 6.97 -2.41
CA VAL A 116 6.48 5.95 -3.43
C VAL A 116 6.90 6.61 -4.74
N THR A 117 7.93 6.04 -5.35
CA THR A 117 8.47 6.45 -6.66
C THR A 117 8.22 5.37 -7.70
N GLU A 118 8.57 5.64 -8.95
CA GLU A 118 8.58 4.61 -10.01
C GLU A 118 9.70 3.57 -9.79
N GLU A 119 10.77 3.98 -9.10
CA GLU A 119 11.86 3.11 -8.67
C GLU A 119 11.46 2.31 -7.44
N VAL A 120 11.82 1.03 -7.44
CA VAL A 120 11.64 0.07 -6.33
C VAL A 120 12.97 -0.12 -5.61
#